data_AF-A0A7K0J474-F1
#
_entry.id   AF-A0A7K0J474-F1
#
_cell.length_a   1.000
_cell.length_b   1.000
_cell.length_c   1.000
_cell.angle_alpha   90.00
_cell.angle_beta   90.00
_cell.angle_gamma   90.00
#
_symmetry.space_group_name_H-M   'P 1'
#
loop_
_entity.id
_entity.type
_entity.pdbx_description
1 polymer ?
#
loop_
_entity_poly.entity_id
_entity_poly.type
_entity_poly.pdbx_seq_one_letter_code
_entity_poly.pdbx_strand_id
1 'polypeptide(L)'
;MLTRSSLRSIDLIVLTDAVALGLIGVCAWVILKDSSVPLAKSLGIPVASWLVAVILGLILRPFPNKRTGKVDAREMKSAVTSRTFVAFSAMTWPALILYVLAFVLPLPRASAFLGMIAHGVTLLFLLRPTDQRLERFAETWCGDDYDPANPEIDSFLHGTRSVHSN
;
A
#
# COMPACT_ATOMS: atom_id res chain seq x y z
N MET A 1 -14.70 0.56 -4.59
CA MET A 1 -15.31 -0.34 -3.58
C MET A 1 -14.40 -0.39 -2.38
N LEU A 2 -14.81 0.17 -1.24
CA LEU A 2 -14.12 -0.01 0.06
C LEU A 2 -14.29 -1.47 0.50
N THR A 3 -13.27 -2.08 1.11
CA THR A 3 -13.44 -3.43 1.66
C THR A 3 -14.37 -3.43 2.87
N ARG A 4 -15.25 -4.43 2.92
CA ARG A 4 -16.17 -4.66 4.06
C ARG A 4 -15.45 -5.30 5.26
N SER A 5 -14.17 -5.61 5.12
CA SER A 5 -13.41 -6.41 6.07
C SER A 5 -13.03 -5.67 7.35
N SER A 6 -12.54 -6.46 8.32
CA SER A 6 -11.95 -5.98 9.58
C SER A 6 -10.77 -5.00 9.39
N LEU A 7 -10.26 -4.84 8.16
CA LEU A 7 -9.12 -3.99 7.77
C LEU A 7 -9.52 -2.73 6.99
N ARG A 8 -10.80 -2.33 7.02
CA ARG A 8 -11.27 -1.08 6.39
C ARG A 8 -10.44 0.16 6.77
N SER A 9 -9.96 0.24 8.02
CA SER A 9 -9.10 1.35 8.46
C SER A 9 -7.79 1.41 7.67
N ILE A 10 -7.22 0.25 7.31
CA ILE A 10 -6.01 0.20 6.48
C ILE A 10 -6.31 0.65 5.05
N ASP A 11 -7.44 0.20 4.47
CA ASP A 11 -7.85 0.64 3.13
C ASP A 11 -7.97 2.19 3.08
N LEU A 12 -8.57 2.79 4.12
CA LEU A 12 -8.67 4.24 4.24
C LEU A 12 -7.32 4.94 4.41
N ILE A 13 -6.41 4.40 5.22
CA ILE A 13 -5.07 4.97 5.42
C ILE A 13 -4.28 4.94 4.10
N VAL A 14 -4.24 3.79 3.42
CA VAL A 14 -3.55 3.63 2.14
C VAL A 14 -4.15 4.54 1.07
N LEU A 15 -5.48 4.65 1.02
CA LEU A 15 -6.16 5.56 0.09
C LEU A 15 -5.83 7.03 0.38
N THR A 16 -5.87 7.43 1.65
CA THR A 16 -5.59 8.81 2.07
C THR A 16 -4.17 9.20 1.72
N ASP A 17 -3.21 8.31 1.95
CA ASP A 17 -1.82 8.56 1.60
C ASP A 17 -1.59 8.65 0.09
N ALA A 18 -2.20 7.75 -0.70
CA ALA A 18 -2.12 7.83 -2.15
C ALA A 18 -2.67 9.16 -2.69
N VAL A 19 -3.77 9.66 -2.11
CA VAL A 19 -4.32 10.99 -2.42
C VAL A 19 -3.36 12.09 -1.97
N ALA A 20 -2.77 11.98 -0.79
CA ALA A 20 -1.81 12.95 -0.27
C ALA A 20 -0.58 13.08 -1.19
N LEU A 21 -0.02 11.96 -1.66
CA LEU A 21 1.08 11.98 -2.63
C LEU A 21 0.67 12.63 -3.96
N GLY A 22 -0.55 12.39 -4.43
CA GLY A 22 -1.10 13.09 -5.59
C GLY A 22 -1.17 14.60 -5.38
N LEU A 23 -1.65 15.05 -4.22
CA LEU A 23 -1.70 16.47 -3.85
C LEU A 23 -0.30 17.08 -3.73
N ILE A 24 0.67 16.36 -3.15
CA ILE A 24 2.06 16.80 -3.11
C ILE A 24 2.61 16.95 -4.53
N GLY A 25 2.27 16.04 -5.44
CA GLY A 25 2.58 16.17 -6.86
C GLY A 25 2.01 17.45 -7.46
N VAL A 26 0.74 17.78 -7.19
CA VAL A 26 0.09 19.02 -7.66
C VAL A 26 0.81 20.25 -7.09
N CYS A 27 1.16 20.25 -5.80
CA CYS A 27 1.95 21.31 -5.18
C CYS A 27 3.32 21.45 -5.86
N ALA A 28 4.03 20.34 -6.09
CA ALA A 28 5.29 20.33 -6.82
C ALA A 28 5.13 20.94 -8.21
N TRP A 29 4.04 20.64 -8.91
CA TRP A 29 3.76 21.18 -10.24
C TRP A 29 3.64 22.72 -10.25
N VAL A 30 3.04 23.29 -9.21
CA VAL A 30 2.84 24.74 -9.08
C VAL A 30 4.15 25.45 -8.68
N ILE A 31 4.98 24.82 -7.85
CA ILE A 31 6.16 25.47 -7.26
C ILE A 31 7.42 25.27 -8.14
N LEU A 32 7.58 24.10 -8.76
CA LEU A 32 8.74 23.79 -9.58
C LEU A 32 8.73 24.63 -10.87
N LYS A 33 9.87 25.22 -11.19
CA LYS A 33 10.06 25.98 -12.43
C LYS A 33 10.09 25.05 -13.63
N ASP A 34 9.69 25.57 -14.78
CA ASP A 34 9.88 24.87 -16.05
C ASP A 34 11.37 24.64 -16.30
N SER A 35 11.72 23.38 -16.53
CA SER A 35 13.07 22.95 -16.88
C SER A 35 13.13 22.76 -18.40
N SER A 36 14.20 23.23 -19.03
CA SER A 36 14.44 23.06 -20.46
C SER A 36 14.88 21.64 -20.84
N VAL A 37 15.07 20.76 -19.85
CA VAL A 37 15.47 19.36 -20.07
C VAL A 37 14.29 18.58 -20.64
N PRO A 38 14.45 17.91 -21.80
CA PRO A 38 13.41 17.07 -22.38
C PRO A 38 12.92 16.01 -21.38
N LEU A 39 11.60 15.84 -21.28
CA LEU A 39 10.98 14.94 -20.30
C LEU A 39 11.61 13.55 -20.31
N ALA A 40 11.81 12.98 -21.52
CA ALA A 40 12.41 11.65 -21.72
C ALA A 40 13.79 11.47 -21.07
N LYS A 41 14.62 12.52 -20.99
CA LYS A 41 15.93 12.47 -20.35
C LYS A 41 15.85 12.64 -18.83
N SER A 42 14.82 13.31 -18.34
CA SER A 42 14.63 13.62 -16.92
C SER A 42 13.91 12.52 -16.12
N LEU A 43 13.28 11.56 -16.81
CA LEU A 43 12.48 10.51 -16.16
C LEU A 43 13.32 9.49 -15.38
N GLY A 44 14.64 9.42 -15.59
CA GLY A 44 15.51 8.45 -14.92
C GLY A 44 15.39 8.49 -13.39
N ILE A 45 15.35 9.67 -12.79
CA ILE A 45 15.26 9.83 -11.33
C ILE A 45 13.87 9.44 -10.80
N PRO A 46 12.75 9.97 -11.34
CA PRO A 46 11.41 9.51 -10.97
C PRO A 46 11.21 7.99 -11.15
N VAL A 47 11.65 7.43 -12.28
CA VAL A 47 11.52 5.99 -12.57
C VAL A 47 12.35 5.16 -11.59
N ALA A 48 13.61 5.54 -11.31
CA ALA A 48 14.43 4.83 -10.35
C ALA A 48 13.83 4.87 -8.94
N SER A 49 13.37 6.04 -8.48
CA SER A 49 12.69 6.18 -7.19
C SER A 49 11.44 5.30 -7.11
N TRP A 50 10.61 5.32 -8.15
CA TRP A 50 9.41 4.49 -8.24
C TRP A 50 9.73 2.99 -8.22
N LEU A 51 10.74 2.54 -8.98
CA LEU A 51 11.18 1.16 -8.98
C LEU A 51 11.63 0.69 -7.59
N VAL A 52 12.34 1.54 -6.83
CA VAL A 52 12.70 1.22 -5.44
C VAL A 52 11.45 0.99 -4.59
N ALA A 53 10.42 1.84 -4.69
CA ALA A 53 9.16 1.64 -3.96
C ALA A 53 8.45 0.33 -4.37
N VAL A 54 8.43 0.00 -5.66
CA VAL A 54 7.87 -1.27 -6.15
C VAL A 54 8.61 -2.46 -5.55
N ILE A 55 9.95 -2.46 -5.62
CA ILE A 55 10.79 -3.54 -5.09
C ILE A 55 10.56 -3.70 -3.58
N LEU A 56 10.52 -2.61 -2.82
CA LEU A 56 10.25 -2.63 -1.38
C LEU A 56 8.87 -3.26 -1.08
N GLY A 57 7.82 -2.87 -1.80
CA GLY A 57 6.49 -3.44 -1.62
C GLY A 57 6.44 -4.94 -1.93
N LEU A 58 7.15 -5.39 -2.97
CA LEU A 58 7.22 -6.80 -3.36
C LEU A 58 8.04 -7.66 -2.39
N ILE A 59 9.09 -7.11 -1.77
CA ILE A 59 9.91 -7.81 -0.78
C ILE A 59 9.18 -7.90 0.57
N LEU A 60 8.61 -6.77 1.03
CA LEU A 60 8.01 -6.69 2.36
C LEU A 60 6.70 -7.49 2.46
N ARG A 61 6.01 -7.73 1.33
CA ARG A 61 4.81 -8.56 1.20
C ARG A 61 3.82 -8.36 2.36
N PRO A 62 2.92 -7.36 2.26
CA PRO A 62 1.96 -7.06 3.33
C PRO A 62 1.06 -8.25 3.71
N PHE A 63 0.88 -9.21 2.78
CA PHE A 63 0.20 -10.48 3.00
C PHE A 63 1.24 -11.62 3.05
N PRO A 64 1.59 -12.12 4.25
CA PRO A 64 2.49 -13.26 4.38
C PRO A 64 1.91 -14.52 3.76
N ASN A 65 2.76 -15.32 3.10
CA ASN A 65 2.43 -16.68 2.67
C ASN A 65 3.04 -17.74 3.61
N LYS A 66 3.07 -17.48 4.92
CA LYS A 66 3.59 -18.45 5.90
C LYS A 66 2.44 -18.99 6.74
N ARG A 67 2.39 -20.32 6.81
CA ARG A 67 1.52 -21.09 7.71
C ARG A 67 2.03 -20.89 9.13
N THR A 68 1.39 -20.06 9.94
CA THR A 68 1.95 -19.71 11.26
C THR A 68 0.96 -19.52 12.40
N GLY A 69 -0.36 -19.52 12.21
CA GLY A 69 -1.25 -19.09 13.29
C GLY A 69 -2.36 -20.07 13.64
N LYS A 70 -2.81 -19.93 14.89
CA LYS A 70 -4.13 -20.37 15.30
C LYS A 70 -5.17 -19.69 14.40
N VAL A 71 -6.30 -20.34 14.20
CA VAL A 71 -7.47 -19.75 13.54
C VAL A 71 -8.09 -18.75 14.52
N ASP A 72 -7.56 -17.53 14.53
CA ASP A 72 -7.95 -16.42 15.40
C ASP A 72 -7.97 -15.11 14.59
N ALA A 73 -9.13 -14.45 14.56
CA ALA A 73 -9.34 -13.26 13.74
C ALA A 73 -8.43 -12.10 14.15
N ARG A 74 -8.10 -11.99 15.44
CA ARG A 74 -7.28 -10.89 16.00
C ARG A 74 -5.82 -11.07 15.64
N GLU A 75 -5.28 -12.29 15.71
CA GLU A 75 -3.91 -12.61 15.29
C GLU A 75 -3.74 -12.36 13.79
N MET A 76 -4.66 -12.88 12.97
CA MET A 76 -4.67 -12.68 11.52
C MET A 76 -4.72 -11.19 11.15
N LYS A 77 -5.61 -10.43 11.80
CA LYS A 77 -5.72 -8.98 11.63
C LYS A 77 -4.43 -8.26 12.02
N SER A 78 -3.84 -8.61 13.17
CA SER A 78 -2.62 -7.98 13.66
C SER A 78 -1.44 -8.23 12.72
N ALA A 79 -1.31 -9.46 12.20
CA ALA A 79 -0.25 -9.83 11.26
C ALA A 79 -0.30 -9.01 9.97
N VAL A 80 -1.48 -8.92 9.34
CA VAL A 80 -1.67 -8.11 8.12
C VAL A 80 -1.46 -6.62 8.43
N THR A 81 -1.99 -6.14 9.55
CA THR A 81 -1.86 -4.73 9.94
C THR A 81 -0.41 -4.32 10.11
N SER A 82 0.33 -5.05 10.93
CA SER A 82 1.75 -4.77 11.21
C SER A 82 2.59 -4.76 9.94
N ARG A 83 2.45 -5.79 9.10
CA ARG A 83 3.21 -5.86 7.84
C ARG A 83 2.81 -4.77 6.84
N THR A 84 1.53 -4.45 6.76
CA THR A 84 1.07 -3.36 5.89
C THR A 84 1.65 -2.03 6.34
N PHE A 85 1.75 -1.76 7.65
CA PHE A 85 2.38 -0.54 8.17
C PHE A 85 3.89 -0.48 7.91
N VAL A 86 4.59 -1.60 8.01
CA VAL A 86 6.03 -1.68 7.67
C VAL A 86 6.23 -1.41 6.18
N ALA A 87 5.44 -2.06 5.32
CA ALA A 87 5.50 -1.84 3.87
C ALA A 87 5.12 -0.41 3.49
N PHE A 88 4.06 0.13 4.10
CA PHE A 88 3.64 1.52 3.96
C PHE A 88 4.76 2.50 4.29
N SER A 89 5.36 2.38 5.47
CA SER A 89 6.42 3.26 5.93
C SER A 89 7.61 3.21 4.98
N ALA A 90 8.04 2.01 4.56
CA ALA A 90 9.18 1.83 3.67
C ALA A 90 8.92 2.38 2.26
N MET A 91 7.74 2.14 1.70
CA MET A 91 7.39 2.53 0.33
C MET A 91 7.16 4.03 0.15
N THR A 92 6.88 4.76 1.23
CA THR A 92 6.63 6.21 1.19
C THR A 92 7.93 7.01 1.06
N TRP A 93 9.04 6.53 1.63
CA TRP A 93 10.33 7.22 1.63
C TRP A 93 10.85 7.58 0.23
N PRO A 94 10.86 6.67 -0.77
CA PRO A 94 11.30 7.02 -2.11
C PRO A 94 10.53 8.19 -2.75
N ALA A 95 9.23 8.32 -2.46
CA ALA A 95 8.41 9.43 -2.95
C ALA A 95 8.82 10.77 -2.31
N LEU A 96 9.05 10.78 -1.00
CA LEU A 96 9.53 11.97 -0.28
C LEU A 96 10.93 12.38 -0.74
N ILE A 97 11.82 11.41 -0.94
CA ILE A 97 13.17 11.66 -1.48
C ILE A 97 13.07 12.24 -2.89
N LEU A 98 12.22 11.67 -3.76
CA LEU A 98 11.99 12.19 -5.11
C LEU A 98 11.48 13.63 -5.07
N TYR A 99 10.53 13.93 -4.18
CA TYR A 99 10.01 15.28 -4.00
C TYR A 99 11.14 16.26 -3.66
N VAL A 100 11.99 15.96 -2.67
CA VAL A 100 13.13 16.80 -2.31
C VAL A 100 14.12 16.94 -3.47
N LEU A 101 14.46 15.83 -4.13
CA LEU A 101 15.38 15.83 -5.27
C LEU A 101 14.86 16.67 -6.45
N ALA A 102 13.55 16.77 -6.64
CA ALA A 102 12.98 17.59 -7.69
C ALA A 102 13.32 19.08 -7.54
N PHE A 103 13.43 19.58 -6.30
CA PHE A 103 13.88 20.95 -6.03
C PHE A 103 15.39 21.13 -6.16
N VAL A 104 16.17 20.12 -5.76
CA VAL A 104 17.64 20.19 -5.77
C VAL A 104 18.21 20.03 -7.19
N LEU A 105 17.61 19.17 -8.01
CA LEU A 105 18.12 18.79 -9.34
C LEU A 105 17.32 19.40 -10.51
N PRO A 106 16.81 20.63 -10.35
CA PRO A 106 15.69 21.23 -11.09
C PRO A 106 15.00 20.30 -12.10
N LEU A 107 14.34 19.26 -11.59
CA LEU A 107 13.64 18.29 -12.44
C LEU A 107 12.44 18.99 -13.10
N PRO A 108 12.09 18.64 -14.35
CA PRO A 108 10.86 19.12 -14.95
C PRO A 108 9.67 18.81 -14.04
N ARG A 109 8.85 19.82 -13.76
CA ARG A 109 7.65 19.67 -12.92
C ARG A 109 6.77 18.48 -13.30
N ALA A 110 6.69 18.17 -14.60
CA ALA A 110 5.95 17.03 -15.11
C ALA A 110 6.54 15.67 -14.73
N SER A 111 7.86 15.53 -14.71
CA SER A 111 8.48 14.25 -14.32
C SER A 111 8.31 14.00 -12.83
N ALA A 112 8.45 15.02 -11.99
CA ALA A 112 8.19 14.95 -10.56
C ALA A 112 6.71 14.61 -10.29
N PHE A 113 5.76 15.32 -10.93
CA PHE A 113 4.33 15.07 -10.79
C PHE A 113 3.95 13.63 -11.15
N LEU A 114 4.38 13.16 -12.34
CA LEU A 114 4.11 11.79 -12.78
C LEU A 114 4.72 10.75 -11.82
N GLY A 115 5.91 11.03 -11.29
CA GLY A 115 6.53 10.19 -10.27
C GLY A 115 5.67 10.09 -8.99
N MET A 116 5.15 11.20 -8.48
CA MET A 116 4.29 11.21 -7.29
C MET A 116 2.98 10.45 -7.50
N ILE A 117 2.36 10.60 -8.69
CA ILE A 117 1.18 9.82 -9.06
C ILE A 117 1.50 8.33 -9.14
N ALA A 118 2.61 7.96 -9.78
CA ALA A 118 3.03 6.56 -9.89
C ALA A 118 3.28 5.92 -8.50
N HIS A 119 3.89 6.66 -7.57
CA HIS A 119 4.05 6.24 -6.17
C HIS A 119 2.71 6.00 -5.49
N GLY A 120 1.79 6.98 -5.51
CA GLY A 120 0.47 6.85 -4.88
C GLY A 120 -0.34 5.69 -5.43
N VAL A 121 -0.33 5.51 -6.76
CA VAL A 121 -0.98 4.37 -7.43
C VAL A 121 -0.35 3.05 -6.98
N THR A 122 0.98 2.98 -6.89
CA THR A 122 1.71 1.76 -6.48
C THR A 122 1.43 1.38 -5.03
N LEU A 123 1.42 2.35 -4.11
CA LEU A 123 1.02 2.15 -2.71
C LEU A 123 -0.39 1.56 -2.63
N LEU A 124 -1.33 2.13 -3.37
CA LEU A 124 -2.69 1.59 -3.49
C LEU A 124 -2.69 0.16 -4.01
N PHE A 125 -2.03 -0.12 -5.14
CA PHE A 125 -2.06 -1.47 -5.71
C PHE A 125 -1.36 -2.51 -4.85
N LEU A 126 -0.26 -2.17 -4.16
CA LEU A 126 0.52 -3.15 -3.41
C LEU A 126 0.02 -3.34 -1.99
N LEU A 127 -0.52 -2.30 -1.34
CA LEU A 127 -0.87 -2.37 0.09
C LEU A 127 -2.36 -2.55 0.35
N ARG A 128 -3.21 -2.28 -0.63
CA ARG A 128 -4.65 -2.34 -0.42
C ARG A 128 -5.11 -3.74 -0.02
N PRO A 129 -5.83 -3.89 1.12
CA PRO A 129 -6.40 -5.15 1.54
C PRO A 129 -7.72 -5.38 0.80
N THR A 130 -7.65 -5.92 -0.42
CA THR A 130 -8.84 -6.34 -1.20
C THR A 130 -9.38 -7.67 -0.67
N ASP A 131 -10.69 -7.93 -0.81
CA ASP A 131 -11.32 -9.17 -0.33
C ASP A 131 -10.57 -10.43 -0.82
N GLN A 132 -10.23 -10.49 -2.11
CA GLN A 132 -9.44 -11.60 -2.70
C GLN A 132 -8.05 -11.79 -2.06
N ARG A 133 -7.40 -10.72 -1.58
CA ARG A 133 -6.09 -10.81 -0.93
C ARG A 133 -6.22 -11.29 0.51
N LEU A 134 -7.31 -10.91 1.16
CA LEU A 134 -7.62 -11.36 2.51
C LEU A 134 -8.02 -12.82 2.53
N GLU A 135 -8.80 -13.25 1.54
CA GLU A 135 -9.16 -14.65 1.33
C GLU A 135 -7.93 -15.52 1.08
N ARG A 136 -7.09 -15.16 0.11
CA ARG A 136 -5.81 -15.87 -0.14
C ARG A 136 -4.88 -15.90 1.07
N PHE A 137 -4.86 -14.80 1.83
CA PHE A 137 -4.10 -14.75 3.07
C PHE A 137 -4.68 -15.74 4.09
N ALA A 138 -6.00 -15.76 4.29
CA ALA A 138 -6.67 -16.68 5.19
C ALA A 138 -6.46 -18.15 4.79
N GLU A 139 -6.61 -18.48 3.50
CA GLU A 139 -6.31 -19.80 2.94
C GLU A 139 -4.88 -20.23 3.27
N THR A 140 -3.90 -19.34 3.07
CA THR A 140 -2.49 -19.66 3.31
C THR A 140 -2.14 -19.72 4.80
N TRP A 141 -2.80 -18.90 5.61
CA TRP A 141 -2.58 -18.82 7.06
C TRP A 141 -3.13 -20.04 7.78
N CYS A 142 -4.38 -20.41 7.47
CA CYS A 142 -5.11 -21.53 8.07
C CYS A 142 -4.72 -22.89 7.45
N GLY A 143 -4.37 -22.92 6.15
CA GLY A 143 -4.05 -24.17 5.44
C GLY A 143 -5.23 -25.14 5.48
N ASP A 144 -4.99 -26.39 5.88
CA ASP A 144 -6.02 -27.44 5.96
C ASP A 144 -7.20 -27.09 6.89
N ASP A 145 -7.01 -26.18 7.85
CA ASP A 145 -8.06 -25.72 8.78
C ASP A 145 -8.90 -24.56 8.20
N TYR A 146 -8.69 -24.20 6.93
CA TYR A 146 -9.49 -23.17 6.27
C TYR A 146 -10.92 -23.64 6.02
N ASP A 147 -11.86 -23.05 6.74
CA ASP A 147 -13.30 -23.17 6.50
C ASP A 147 -13.91 -21.76 6.49
N PRO A 148 -14.46 -21.27 5.37
CA PRO A 148 -15.08 -19.95 5.31
C PRO A 148 -16.31 -19.82 6.22
N ALA A 149 -16.91 -20.93 6.67
CA ALA A 149 -17.99 -20.92 7.66
C ALA A 149 -17.48 -20.80 9.12
N ASN A 150 -16.17 -20.89 9.35
CA ASN A 150 -15.59 -20.71 10.67
C ASN A 150 -15.82 -19.26 11.13
N PRO A 151 -16.39 -19.04 12.34
CA PRO A 151 -16.73 -17.70 12.82
C PRO A 151 -15.53 -16.75 12.94
N GLU A 152 -14.32 -17.27 13.19
CA GLU A 152 -13.09 -16.46 13.25
C GLU A 152 -12.63 -16.02 11.85
N ILE A 153 -12.74 -16.91 10.85
CA ILE A 153 -12.39 -16.60 9.46
C ILE A 153 -13.41 -15.62 8.87
N ASP A 154 -14.71 -15.85 9.10
CA ASP A 154 -15.79 -14.94 8.71
C ASP A 154 -15.62 -13.55 9.34
N SER A 155 -15.33 -13.49 10.65
CA SER A 155 -15.04 -12.25 11.38
C SER A 155 -13.83 -11.51 10.80
N PHE A 156 -12.75 -12.22 10.44
CA PHE A 156 -11.59 -11.63 9.81
C PHE A 156 -11.91 -11.03 8.42
N LEU A 157 -12.58 -11.80 7.56
CA LEU A 157 -12.89 -11.45 6.17
C LEU A 157 -13.97 -10.37 6.05
N HIS A 158 -15.00 -10.44 6.89
CA HIS A 158 -16.23 -9.64 6.75
C HIS A 158 -16.50 -8.71 7.93
N GLY A 159 -15.73 -8.80 9.01
CA GLY A 159 -15.91 -7.95 10.20
C GLY A 159 -17.20 -8.25 10.98
N THR A 160 -17.83 -9.39 10.71
CA THR A 160 -18.98 -9.92 11.44
C THR A 160 -18.54 -10.32 12.85
N ARG A 161 -19.12 -9.70 13.88
CA ARG A 161 -18.94 -10.19 15.25
C ARG A 161 -19.54 -11.60 15.30
N SER A 162 -18.75 -12.60 15.69
CA SER A 162 -19.30 -13.85 16.20
C SER A 162 -20.26 -13.49 17.34
N VAL A 163 -21.56 -13.69 17.11
CA VAL A 163 -22.56 -13.58 18.16
C VAL A 163 -22.36 -14.81 19.02
N HIS A 164 -21.50 -14.72 20.03
CA HIS A 164 -21.55 -15.66 21.14
C HIS A 164 -22.87 -15.42 21.88
N SER A 165 -23.88 -16.25 21.58
CA SER A 165 -25.00 -16.47 22.49
C SER A 165 -24.45 -17.20 23.70
N ASN A 166 -24.44 -16.51 24.85
CA ASN A 166 -24.28 -17.13 26.17
C ASN A 166 -25.33 -18.21 26.41
#